data_AF-Q9D4N2-F1
#
_entry.id   AF-Q9D4N2-F1
#
_cell.length_a   1.000
_cell.length_b   1.000
_cell.length_c   1.000
_cell.angle_alpha   90.00
_cell.angle_beta   90.00
_cell.angle_gamma   90.00
#
_symmetry.space_group_name_H-M   'P 1'
#
loop_
_entity.id
_entity.type
_entity.pdbx_description
1 polymer ?
#
loop_
_entity_poly.entity_id
_entity_poly.type
_entity_poly.pdbx_seq_one_letter_code
_entity_poly.pdbx_strand_id
1 'polypeptide(L)'
;MGSSVKERLRPELSQLDQDADDLEEEEAARLPVTSPDGLLMEGDKQPSPGQGPFFYIGGTNGASIISNYCESKGWQRTQDSHCEDYKLKWCEIKCRDNYCSFREGQQLLFQLPNNKLLTTKIGLLSALREHARTLSKARMLPSTQTK
;
A
#
# COMPACT_ATOMS: atom_id res chain seq x y z
N MET A 1 14.09 -52.17 11.04
CA MET A 1 12.65 -52.39 10.78
C MET A 1 11.95 -51.11 11.22
N GLY A 2 11.54 -50.17 10.38
CA GLY A 2 10.85 -50.30 9.10
C GLY A 2 9.36 -50.02 9.36
N SER A 3 8.92 -48.77 9.23
CA SER A 3 7.57 -48.49 8.69
C SER A 3 7.44 -47.04 8.24
N SER A 4 6.92 -46.91 7.03
CA SER A 4 6.77 -45.72 6.21
C SER A 4 5.35 -45.18 6.38
N VAL A 5 5.18 -43.88 6.60
CA VAL A 5 3.89 -43.20 6.41
C VAL A 5 4.06 -42.21 5.28
N LYS A 6 3.58 -42.62 4.11
CA LYS A 6 3.43 -41.82 2.89
C LYS A 6 1.97 -41.38 2.88
N GLU A 7 1.69 -40.14 3.27
CA GLU A 7 0.34 -39.59 3.15
C GLU A 7 0.19 -38.84 1.83
N ARG A 8 -0.83 -39.28 1.11
CA ARG A 8 -1.08 -39.12 -0.31
C ARG A 8 -2.06 -37.97 -0.50
N LEU A 9 -1.71 -37.07 -1.42
CA LEU A 9 -2.55 -35.99 -1.93
C LEU A 9 -3.94 -36.51 -2.34
N ARG A 10 -5.01 -35.84 -1.91
CA ARG A 10 -6.37 -35.98 -2.45
C ARG A 10 -6.71 -34.76 -3.30
N PRO A 11 -6.98 -34.92 -4.61
CA PRO A 11 -7.69 -33.94 -5.41
C PRO A 11 -9.18 -34.32 -5.44
N GLU A 12 -10.02 -33.56 -4.77
CA GLU A 12 -11.47 -33.66 -4.87
C GLU A 12 -11.99 -32.36 -5.49
N LEU A 13 -13.09 -32.45 -6.24
CA LEU A 13 -13.83 -31.39 -6.94
C LEU A 13 -13.54 -31.22 -8.44
N SER A 14 -13.36 -32.34 -9.14
CA SER A 14 -13.80 -32.48 -10.53
C SER A 14 -15.05 -33.35 -10.55
N GLN A 15 -16.05 -32.99 -11.37
CA GLN A 15 -17.28 -33.72 -11.72
C GLN A 15 -18.57 -33.17 -11.08
N LEU A 16 -19.12 -32.15 -11.73
CA LEU A 16 -20.56 -32.05 -11.91
C LEU A 16 -20.81 -31.48 -13.32
N ASP A 17 -20.72 -32.38 -14.29
CA ASP A 17 -21.14 -32.27 -15.68
C ASP A 17 -22.68 -32.06 -15.75
N GLN A 18 -23.12 -31.11 -16.57
CA GLN A 18 -23.82 -31.30 -17.87
C GLN A 18 -25.27 -31.77 -17.75
N ASP A 19 -26.21 -30.96 -18.25
CA ASP A 19 -27.07 -31.29 -19.40
C ASP A 19 -28.36 -30.47 -19.41
N ALA A 20 -28.54 -29.70 -20.48
CA ALA A 20 -29.80 -29.53 -21.22
C ALA A 20 -29.59 -28.56 -22.40
N ASP A 21 -29.28 -29.12 -23.57
CA ASP A 21 -29.64 -28.57 -24.90
C ASP A 21 -31.19 -28.43 -24.99
N ASP A 22 -31.88 -27.73 -25.90
CA ASP A 22 -31.61 -27.30 -27.27
C ASP A 22 -32.83 -26.45 -27.76
N LEU A 23 -32.69 -25.86 -28.96
CA LEU A 23 -33.72 -25.42 -29.93
C LEU A 23 -34.08 -23.91 -30.10
N GLU A 24 -33.54 -23.42 -31.23
CA GLU A 24 -34.24 -22.80 -32.38
C GLU A 24 -34.26 -21.28 -32.58
N GLU A 25 -34.40 -20.94 -33.86
CA GLU A 25 -33.68 -19.99 -34.70
C GLU A 25 -34.51 -18.75 -35.07
N GLU A 26 -33.82 -17.65 -35.43
CA GLU A 26 -34.33 -16.46 -36.16
C GLU A 26 -35.35 -15.54 -35.42
N GLU A 27 -35.40 -14.21 -35.54
CA GLU A 27 -34.88 -13.25 -36.50
C GLU A 27 -34.91 -11.82 -35.87
N ALA A 28 -34.02 -10.94 -36.34
CA ALA A 28 -34.13 -9.47 -36.37
C ALA A 28 -34.48 -8.66 -35.10
N ALA A 29 -33.44 -8.07 -34.49
CA ALA A 29 -33.38 -6.62 -34.31
C ALA A 29 -31.96 -6.15 -33.93
N ARG A 30 -31.40 -5.32 -34.81
CA ARG A 30 -30.11 -4.64 -34.72
C ARG A 30 -30.04 -3.75 -33.46
N LEU A 31 -29.00 -3.90 -32.63
CA LEU A 31 -28.37 -2.77 -31.91
C LEU A 31 -26.86 -3.03 -31.72
N PRO A 32 -26.00 -2.00 -31.77
CA PRO A 32 -24.56 -2.16 -32.00
C PRO A 32 -23.80 -2.60 -30.75
N VAL A 33 -22.82 -3.47 -30.98
CA VAL A 33 -21.73 -3.82 -30.06
C VAL A 33 -20.95 -2.56 -29.68
N THR A 34 -21.18 -2.03 -28.49
CA THR A 34 -20.20 -1.19 -27.80
C THR A 34 -19.24 -2.13 -27.06
N SER A 35 -18.24 -2.61 -27.81
CA SER A 35 -17.05 -3.19 -27.22
C SER A 35 -16.38 -2.14 -26.34
N PRO A 36 -16.07 -2.41 -25.05
CA PRO A 36 -15.16 -1.57 -24.30
C PRO A 36 -13.76 -1.87 -24.82
N ASP A 37 -13.43 -1.18 -25.91
CA ASP A 37 -12.07 -1.04 -26.39
C ASP A 37 -11.24 -0.32 -25.32
N GLY A 38 -10.08 -0.86 -24.97
CA GLY A 38 -9.11 -0.16 -24.12
C GLY A 38 -8.31 -0.95 -23.09
N LEU A 39 -8.42 -2.29 -23.02
CA LEU A 39 -7.46 -3.10 -22.25
C LEU A 39 -6.58 -3.93 -23.19
N LEU A 40 -5.84 -3.23 -24.05
CA LEU A 40 -4.69 -3.80 -24.74
C LEU A 40 -3.41 -3.11 -24.28
N MET A 41 -2.66 -3.87 -23.48
CA MET A 41 -1.20 -3.94 -23.45
C MET A 41 -0.46 -2.60 -23.48
N GLU A 42 -0.20 -2.05 -22.29
CA GLU A 42 1.08 -1.40 -22.08
C GLU A 42 2.11 -2.54 -22.04
N GLY A 43 2.64 -2.88 -23.21
CA GLY A 43 3.76 -3.82 -23.31
C GLY A 43 4.89 -3.37 -22.38
N ASP A 44 5.66 -4.33 -21.88
CA ASP A 44 6.83 -4.15 -21.00
C ASP A 44 7.92 -3.29 -21.64
N LYS A 45 7.63 -2.02 -21.94
CA LYS A 45 8.64 -1.03 -22.27
C LYS A 45 9.25 -0.64 -20.94
N GLN A 46 10.29 -1.39 -20.57
CA GLN A 46 11.13 -1.07 -19.44
C GLN A 46 11.44 0.44 -19.49
N PRO A 47 11.04 1.21 -18.46
CA PRO A 47 11.30 2.63 -18.41
C PRO A 47 12.81 2.86 -18.56
N SER A 48 13.20 3.82 -19.39
CA SER A 48 14.61 4.11 -19.62
C SER A 48 15.30 4.40 -18.28
N PRO A 49 16.38 3.69 -17.94
CA PRO A 49 17.08 3.93 -16.68
C PRO A 49 17.60 5.37 -16.69
N GLY A 50 17.09 6.22 -15.79
CA GLY A 50 17.53 7.62 -15.76
C GLY A 50 16.49 8.69 -15.46
N GLN A 51 15.20 8.42 -15.67
CA GLN A 51 14.18 9.48 -15.71
C GLN A 51 13.15 9.42 -14.57
N GLY A 52 13.14 8.33 -13.79
CA GLY A 52 12.21 8.20 -12.66
C GLY A 52 12.67 8.97 -11.42
N PRO A 53 11.77 9.21 -10.47
CA PRO A 53 12.09 9.93 -9.25
C PRO A 53 13.08 9.15 -8.37
N PHE A 54 13.75 9.87 -7.47
CA PHE A 54 14.68 9.25 -6.52
C PHE A 54 13.97 8.54 -5.38
N PHE A 55 14.55 7.44 -4.90
CA PHE A 55 14.18 6.83 -3.63
C PHE A 55 15.41 6.40 -2.82
N TYR A 56 15.25 6.40 -1.50
CA TYR A 56 16.26 5.98 -0.54
C TYR A 56 15.75 4.78 0.27
N ILE A 57 16.64 3.81 0.54
CA ILE A 57 16.38 2.68 1.44
C ILE A 57 17.48 2.60 2.50
N GLY A 58 17.08 2.72 3.76
CA GLY A 58 17.90 2.47 4.95
C GLY A 58 17.33 1.31 5.78
N GLY A 59 18.14 0.27 6.00
CA GLY A 59 17.75 -0.97 6.68
C GLY A 59 17.70 -2.18 5.72
N THR A 60 17.27 -3.33 6.23
CA THR A 60 17.19 -4.61 5.50
C THR A 60 15.79 -5.23 5.45
N ASN A 61 14.93 -4.98 6.43
CA ASN A 61 13.56 -5.49 6.50
C ASN A 61 12.66 -4.89 5.42
N GLY A 62 12.15 -5.76 4.53
CA GLY A 62 11.29 -5.37 3.42
C GLY A 62 12.00 -4.57 2.32
N ALA A 63 13.31 -4.32 2.45
CA ALA A 63 14.09 -3.51 1.52
C ALA A 63 14.02 -4.03 0.08
N SER A 64 14.16 -5.34 -0.14
CA SER A 64 14.13 -5.95 -1.46
C SER A 64 12.78 -5.78 -2.16
N ILE A 65 11.67 -5.92 -1.43
CA ILE A 65 10.32 -5.78 -1.97
C ILE A 65 10.12 -4.36 -2.51
N ILE A 66 10.54 -3.35 -1.73
CA ILE A 66 10.40 -1.95 -2.09
C ILE A 66 11.38 -1.56 -3.20
N SER A 67 12.65 -2.00 -3.13
CA SER A 67 13.67 -1.73 -4.16
C SER A 67 13.21 -2.28 -5.51
N ASN A 68 12.82 -3.56 -5.55
CA ASN A 68 12.39 -4.22 -6.78
C ASN A 68 11.17 -3.52 -7.40
N TYR A 69 10.20 -3.11 -6.58
CA TYR A 69 9.05 -2.35 -7.07
C TYR A 69 9.48 -1.01 -7.68
N CYS A 70 10.26 -0.20 -6.96
CA CYS A 70 10.69 1.12 -7.42
C CYS A 70 11.52 1.01 -8.70
N GLU A 71 12.48 0.08 -8.74
CA GLU A 71 13.33 -0.19 -9.90
C GLU A 71 12.50 -0.65 -11.10
N SER A 72 11.50 -1.52 -10.92
CA SER A 72 10.60 -1.94 -12.00
C SER A 72 9.76 -0.78 -12.58
N LYS A 73 9.56 0.28 -11.79
CA LYS A 73 8.89 1.52 -12.20
C LYS A 73 9.87 2.57 -12.76
N GLY A 74 11.15 2.23 -12.91
CA GLY A 74 12.17 3.12 -13.45
C GLY A 74 12.68 4.18 -12.47
N TRP A 75 12.37 4.04 -11.18
CA TRP A 75 12.84 4.95 -10.14
C TRP A 75 14.32 4.76 -9.88
N GLN A 76 14.97 5.82 -9.40
CA GLN A 76 16.42 5.84 -9.19
C GLN A 76 16.76 5.70 -7.71
N ARG A 77 17.54 4.69 -7.36
CA ARG A 77 17.99 4.53 -5.98
C ARG A 77 19.13 5.50 -5.68
N THR A 78 18.97 6.34 -4.66
CA THR A 78 20.07 7.16 -4.10
C THR A 78 20.67 6.48 -2.87
N GLN A 79 22.00 6.61 -2.72
CA GLN A 79 22.71 6.21 -1.51
C GLN A 79 22.84 7.37 -0.52
N ASP A 80 22.59 8.59 -0.98
CA ASP A 80 22.64 9.78 -0.13
C ASP A 80 21.34 9.91 0.68
N SER A 81 21.46 9.73 1.99
CA SER A 81 20.34 9.88 2.91
C SER A 81 19.88 11.33 3.11
N HIS A 82 20.73 12.30 2.76
CA HIS A 82 20.44 13.73 2.86
C HIS A 82 19.87 14.33 1.57
N CYS A 83 19.77 13.54 0.51
CA CYS A 83 19.07 13.93 -0.71
C CYS A 83 17.67 14.44 -0.34
N GLU A 84 17.30 15.62 -0.82
CA GLU A 84 15.98 16.22 -0.57
C GLU A 84 14.99 15.98 -1.72
N ASP A 85 15.47 15.67 -2.92
CA ASP A 85 14.64 15.48 -4.12
C ASP A 85 14.09 14.05 -4.26
N TYR A 86 14.02 13.30 -3.16
CA TYR A 86 13.44 11.95 -3.17
C TYR A 86 11.91 12.00 -3.25
N LYS A 87 11.32 11.01 -3.92
CA LYS A 87 9.88 10.75 -3.83
C LYS A 87 9.52 9.81 -2.68
N LEU A 88 10.40 8.85 -2.36
CA LEU A 88 10.22 7.91 -1.25
C LEU A 88 11.50 7.75 -0.42
N LYS A 89 11.36 7.80 0.90
CA LYS A 89 12.41 7.43 1.85
C LYS A 89 11.91 6.31 2.77
N TRP A 90 12.48 5.13 2.58
CA TRP A 90 12.22 3.94 3.39
C TRP A 90 13.33 3.79 4.44
N CYS A 91 13.00 3.98 5.71
CA CYS A 91 13.94 3.78 6.81
C CYS A 91 13.30 2.93 7.91
N GLU A 92 13.92 1.82 8.30
CA GLU A 92 13.47 1.01 9.44
C GLU A 92 13.66 1.72 10.78
N ILE A 93 14.83 2.35 10.93
CA ILE A 93 15.19 3.05 12.15
C ILE A 93 14.64 4.47 12.06
N LYS A 94 13.82 4.81 13.05
CA LYS A 94 13.32 6.18 13.25
C LYS A 94 14.48 7.04 13.74
N CYS A 95 14.95 7.96 12.91
CA CYS A 95 15.88 9.02 13.28
C CYS A 95 15.24 10.37 12.95
N ARG A 96 15.51 11.40 13.75
CA ARG A 96 15.04 12.76 13.49
C ARG A 96 15.46 13.23 12.09
N ASP A 97 16.69 12.92 11.71
CA ASP A 97 17.28 13.33 10.43
C ASP A 97 16.58 12.71 9.22
N ASN A 98 15.85 11.59 9.41
CA ASN A 98 15.07 10.99 8.33
C ASN A 98 13.85 11.83 7.93
N TYR A 99 13.45 12.78 8.77
CA TYR A 99 12.23 13.57 8.60
C TYR A 99 12.49 15.06 8.39
N CYS A 100 13.72 15.54 8.58
CA CYS A 100 14.03 16.97 8.55
C CYS A 100 13.67 17.66 7.24
N SER A 101 13.87 16.99 6.10
CA SER A 101 13.57 17.53 4.77
C SER A 101 12.20 17.08 4.24
N PHE A 102 11.33 16.48 5.08
CA PHE A 102 10.01 16.00 4.66
C PHE A 102 9.06 17.15 4.34
N ARG A 103 8.44 17.10 3.16
CA ARG A 103 7.42 18.04 2.69
C ARG A 103 6.14 17.29 2.35
N GLU A 104 5.07 17.63 3.08
CA GLU A 104 3.75 17.04 2.87
C GLU A 104 3.25 17.26 1.44
N GLY A 105 2.60 16.24 0.88
CA GLY A 105 2.12 16.26 -0.51
C GLY A 105 3.20 16.08 -1.58
N GLN A 106 4.48 16.24 -1.25
CA GLN A 106 5.58 16.11 -2.19
C GLN A 106 6.27 14.75 -2.07
N GLN A 107 6.55 14.33 -0.83
CA GLN A 107 7.37 13.15 -0.54
C GLN A 107 6.60 12.08 0.22
N LEU A 108 7.12 10.86 0.23
CA LEU A 108 6.58 9.71 0.95
C LEU A 108 7.62 9.18 1.94
N LEU A 109 7.11 8.76 3.10
CA LEU A 109 7.90 8.14 4.17
C LEU A 109 7.27 6.81 4.56
N PHE A 110 8.10 5.83 4.87
CA PHE A 110 7.62 4.56 5.42
C PHE A 110 6.92 4.73 6.78
N GLN A 111 7.36 5.70 7.59
CA GLN A 111 6.81 5.93 8.92
C GLN A 111 6.67 7.41 9.22
N LEU A 112 5.54 7.78 9.82
CA LEU A 112 5.33 9.14 10.31
C LEU A 112 6.13 9.40 11.61
N PRO A 113 6.66 10.62 11.78
CA PRO A 113 7.19 11.07 13.07
C PRO A 113 6.18 10.86 14.19
N ASN A 114 6.68 10.57 15.40
CA ASN A 114 5.86 10.44 16.62
C ASN A 114 4.76 9.35 16.59
N ASN A 115 4.76 8.42 15.62
CA ASN A 115 3.76 7.37 15.54
C ASN A 115 3.64 6.48 16.79
N LYS A 116 4.69 6.40 17.64
CA LYS A 116 4.67 5.67 18.92
C LYS A 116 3.54 6.11 19.84
N LEU A 117 3.05 7.35 19.71
CA LEU A 117 1.89 7.86 20.43
C LEU A 117 0.65 7.02 20.16
N LEU A 118 0.50 6.46 18.96
CA LEU A 118 -0.69 5.68 18.57
C LEU A 118 -0.39 4.20 18.36
N THR A 119 0.87 3.85 18.06
CA THR A 119 1.27 2.47 17.73
C THR A 119 1.88 1.72 18.92
N THR A 120 1.74 2.22 20.15
CA THR A 120 2.16 1.50 21.36
C THR A 120 1.04 1.50 22.39
N LYS A 121 0.97 0.46 23.23
CA LYS A 121 -0.03 0.36 24.30
C LYS A 121 0.02 1.57 25.25
N ILE A 122 1.23 1.96 25.67
CA ILE A 122 1.44 3.10 26.58
C ILE A 122 1.14 4.42 25.90
N GLY A 123 1.59 4.61 24.66
CA GLY A 123 1.32 5.82 23.89
C GLY A 123 -0.19 6.02 23.72
N LEU A 124 -0.89 4.98 23.27
CA LEU A 124 -2.32 5.06 23.00
C LEU A 124 -3.12 5.35 24.28
N LEU A 125 -2.81 4.65 25.38
CA LEU A 125 -3.45 4.90 26.67
C LEU A 125 -3.22 6.33 27.15
N SER A 126 -2.00 6.86 26.96
CA SER A 126 -1.66 8.24 27.31
C SER A 126 -2.45 9.24 26.46
N ALA A 127 -2.53 9.02 25.15
CA ALA A 127 -3.30 9.88 24.24
C ALA A 127 -4.80 9.92 24.59
N LEU A 128 -5.39 8.76 24.91
CA LEU A 128 -6.80 8.67 25.31
C LEU A 128 -7.08 9.40 26.63
N ARG A 129 -6.17 9.29 27.60
CA ARG A 129 -6.28 10.02 28.89
C ARG A 129 -6.20 11.53 28.71
N GLU A 130 -5.27 12.00 27.88
CA GLU A 130 -5.14 13.43 27.61
C GLU A 130 -6.34 13.99 26.84
N HIS A 131 -6.86 13.22 25.87
CA HIS A 131 -8.09 13.59 25.17
C HIS A 131 -9.27 13.77 26.14
N ALA A 132 -9.49 12.82 27.06
CA ALA A 132 -10.54 12.92 28.07
C ALA A 132 -10.36 14.15 29.00
N ARG A 133 -9.12 14.46 29.40
CA ARG A 133 -8.80 15.67 30.17
C ARG A 133 -9.06 16.96 29.38
N THR A 134 -8.74 16.98 28.09
CA THR A 134 -8.95 18.17 27.25
C THR A 134 -10.44 18.41 27.00
N LEU A 135 -11.20 17.34 26.71
CA LEU A 135 -12.65 17.43 26.51
C LEU A 135 -13.38 17.92 27.77
N SER A 136 -12.98 17.42 28.95
CA SER A 136 -13.54 17.90 30.22
C SER A 136 -13.20 19.36 30.50
N LYS A 137 -11.97 19.82 30.22
CA LYS A 137 -11.60 21.24 30.34
C LYS A 137 -12.39 22.13 29.37
N ALA A 138 -12.56 21.71 28.12
CA ALA A 138 -13.32 22.44 27.11
C ALA A 138 -14.79 22.59 27.52
N ARG A 139 -15.39 21.56 28.13
CA ARG A 139 -16.75 21.61 28.66
C ARG A 139 -16.92 22.53 29.87
N MET A 140 -15.84 22.83 30.59
CA MET A 140 -15.85 23.69 31.78
C MET A 140 -15.55 25.16 31.47
N LEU A 141 -15.19 25.51 30.23
CA LEU A 141 -15.05 26.90 29.82
C LEU A 141 -16.44 27.46 29.46
N PRO A 142 -16.92 28.53 30.13
CA PRO A 142 -18.18 29.16 29.75
C PRO A 142 -18.01 29.81 28.37
N SER A 143 -18.95 29.55 27.46
CA SER A 143 -19.03 30.26 26.20
C SER A 143 -19.34 31.73 26.49
N THR A 144 -18.36 32.62 26.32
CA THR A 144 -18.60 34.05 26.32
C THR A 144 -19.35 34.40 25.04
N GLN A 145 -20.68 34.31 25.08
CA GLN A 145 -21.55 34.85 24.05
C GLN A 145 -21.62 36.37 24.29
N THR A 146 -20.82 37.14 23.54
CA THR A 146 -20.92 38.60 23.49
C THR A 146 -22.16 38.96 22.68
N LYS A 147 -23.08 39.67 23.33
CA LYS A 147 -24.32 40.18 22.77
C LYS A 147 -24.08 41.43 21.92
#